data_AF-A0ABD6QNB6-F1
#
_entry.id   AF-A0ABD6QNB6-F1
#
_cell.length_a   1.000
_cell.length_b   1.000
_cell.length_c   1.000
_cell.angle_alpha   90.00
_cell.angle_beta   90.00
_cell.angle_gamma   90.00
#
_symmetry.space_group_name_H-M   'P 1'
#
loop_
_entity.id
_entity.type
_entity.pdbx_description
1 polymer ?
#
loop_
_entity_poly.entity_id
_entity_poly.type
_entity_poly.pdbx_seq_one_letter_code
_entity_poly.pdbx_strand_id
1 'polypeptide(L)'
;MADWLDRQIGGGEWFDNGGYDDHEFFTMPRWDHIFIGGGAVYQESREAIFQRAQTCGPYGNRLVLSSSLKDYSGETGLFIEWITPHLRMSNGDFLGYSLYEDSTDDTEKYREHPTLYFYGRDAVYNA
;
A
#
# COMPACT_ATOMS: atom_id res chain seq x y z
N MET A 1 8.61 -10.58 -9.71
CA MET A 1 7.72 -9.66 -8.96
C MET A 1 7.61 -8.33 -9.70
N ALA A 2 8.73 -7.67 -10.00
CA ALA A 2 8.73 -6.39 -10.71
C ALA A 2 7.94 -6.43 -12.04
N ASP A 3 8.13 -7.46 -12.88
CA ASP A 3 7.37 -7.61 -14.13
C ASP A 3 5.86 -7.82 -13.91
N TRP A 4 5.51 -8.48 -12.80
CA TRP A 4 4.11 -8.67 -12.43
C TRP A 4 3.51 -7.34 -11.97
N LEU A 5 4.16 -6.62 -11.06
CA LEU A 5 3.70 -5.30 -10.57
C LEU A 5 3.56 -4.29 -11.71
N ASP A 6 4.54 -4.24 -12.61
CA ASP A 6 4.52 -3.38 -13.79
C ASP A 6 3.32 -3.66 -14.69
N ARG A 7 2.99 -4.94 -14.89
CA ARG A 7 1.84 -5.36 -15.68
C ARG A 7 0.51 -5.07 -14.97
N GLN A 8 0.39 -5.38 -13.68
CA GLN A 8 -0.86 -5.17 -12.94
C GLN A 8 -1.17 -3.69 -12.73
N ILE A 9 -0.16 -2.87 -12.45
CA ILE A 9 -0.34 -1.45 -12.13
C ILE A 9 -0.29 -0.58 -13.39
N GLY A 10 0.64 -0.84 -14.31
CA GLY A 10 0.83 -0.02 -15.51
C GLY A 10 0.12 -0.54 -16.78
N GLY A 11 -0.32 -1.80 -16.79
CA GLY A 11 -0.82 -2.48 -17.99
C GLY A 11 -2.33 -2.39 -18.26
N GLY A 12 -3.13 -1.90 -17.31
CA GLY A 12 -4.52 -1.48 -17.55
C GLY A 12 -5.58 -2.59 -17.68
N GLU A 13 -5.35 -3.80 -17.18
CA GLU A 13 -6.39 -4.84 -17.06
C GLU A 13 -6.77 -5.11 -15.59
N TRP A 14 -7.87 -5.84 -15.40
CA TRP A 14 -8.24 -6.40 -14.09
C TRP A 14 -7.08 -7.22 -13.53
N PHE A 15 -6.94 -7.23 -12.20
CA PHE A 15 -5.91 -8.03 -11.55
C PHE A 15 -6.02 -9.51 -11.94
N ASP A 16 -4.91 -10.11 -12.37
CA ASP A 16 -4.91 -11.53 -12.71
C ASP A 16 -5.37 -12.38 -11.52
N ASN A 17 -6.30 -13.30 -11.79
CA ASN A 17 -6.65 -14.38 -10.87
C ASN A 17 -5.47 -15.36 -10.78
N GLY A 18 -4.49 -15.06 -9.94
CA GLY A 18 -3.35 -15.95 -9.75
C GLY A 18 -2.17 -15.44 -8.93
N GLY A 19 -2.25 -14.24 -8.33
CA GLY A 19 -1.15 -13.71 -7.51
C GLY A 19 0.20 -13.64 -8.24
N TYR A 20 1.25 -13.29 -7.51
CA TYR A 20 2.63 -13.45 -8.00
C TYR A 20 3.23 -14.80 -7.59
N ASP A 21 2.80 -15.33 -6.45
CA ASP A 21 3.28 -16.55 -5.79
C ASP A 21 2.18 -17.21 -4.95
N ASP A 22 2.50 -18.33 -4.30
CA ASP A 22 1.62 -19.06 -3.39
C ASP A 22 1.67 -18.46 -1.99
N HIS A 23 1.19 -17.21 -1.86
CA HIS A 23 1.08 -16.50 -0.59
C HIS A 23 -0.38 -16.30 -0.18
N GLU A 24 -0.69 -16.46 1.11
CA GLU A 24 -2.05 -16.36 1.66
C GLU A 24 -2.75 -15.04 1.30
N PHE A 25 -1.97 -13.96 1.20
CA PHE A 25 -2.43 -12.66 0.71
C PHE A 25 -3.30 -12.75 -0.55
N PHE A 26 -2.91 -13.54 -1.56
CA PHE A 26 -3.62 -13.66 -2.83
C PHE A 26 -4.87 -14.53 -2.77
N THR A 27 -5.15 -15.17 -1.63
CA THR A 27 -6.40 -15.90 -1.37
C THR A 27 -7.47 -15.03 -0.73
N MET A 28 -7.11 -13.82 -0.29
CA MET A 28 -8.02 -12.92 0.41
C MET A 28 -9.08 -12.34 -0.54
N PRO A 29 -10.36 -12.21 -0.13
CA PRO A 29 -11.44 -11.80 -1.03
C PRO A 29 -11.29 -10.43 -1.71
N ARG A 30 -10.44 -9.55 -1.17
CA ARG A 30 -10.22 -8.17 -1.64
C ARG A 30 -8.74 -7.82 -1.70
N TRP A 31 -7.88 -8.81 -1.96
CA TRP A 31 -6.44 -8.60 -2.00
C TRP A 31 -6.06 -7.50 -3.00
N ASP A 32 -6.76 -7.45 -4.14
CA ASP A 32 -6.57 -6.50 -5.22
C ASP A 32 -6.96 -5.07 -4.84
N HIS A 33 -7.88 -4.91 -3.88
CA HIS A 33 -8.27 -3.59 -3.36
C HIS A 33 -7.13 -2.89 -2.61
N ILE A 34 -6.04 -3.57 -2.25
CA ILE A 34 -4.84 -2.88 -1.74
C ILE A 34 -4.22 -1.98 -2.81
N PHE A 35 -4.40 -2.30 -4.09
CA PHE A 35 -3.85 -1.53 -5.20
C PHE A 35 -4.81 -0.50 -5.77
N ILE A 36 -6.13 -0.75 -5.70
CA ILE A 36 -7.17 0.08 -6.35
C ILE A 36 -8.31 0.51 -5.44
N GLY A 37 -8.27 0.14 -4.16
CA GLY A 37 -9.36 0.33 -3.21
C GLY A 37 -9.64 1.80 -2.89
N GLY A 38 -10.81 2.27 -3.31
CA GLY A 38 -11.35 3.58 -2.96
C GLY A 38 -12.46 3.48 -1.90
N GLY A 39 -12.41 4.37 -0.91
CA GLY A 39 -13.50 4.59 0.05
C GLY A 39 -14.46 5.67 -0.46
N ALA A 40 -15.76 5.49 -0.22
CA ALA A 40 -16.82 6.39 -0.69
C ALA A 40 -16.73 7.82 -0.11
N VAL A 41 -16.00 8.00 1.00
CA VAL A 41 -15.93 9.27 1.75
C VAL A 41 -14.74 10.13 1.33
N TYR A 42 -13.84 9.61 0.50
CA TYR A 42 -12.57 10.24 0.22
C TYR A 42 -12.40 10.49 -1.28
N GLN A 43 -12.29 11.77 -1.67
CA GLN A 43 -12.38 12.20 -3.07
C GLN A 43 -11.04 12.36 -3.81
N GLU A 44 -9.90 12.24 -3.12
CA GLU A 44 -8.60 12.38 -3.75
C GLU A 44 -8.20 11.11 -4.52
N SER A 45 -7.63 11.28 -5.71
CA SER A 45 -7.20 10.19 -6.59
C SER A 45 -6.13 9.33 -5.92
N ARG A 46 -6.32 8.01 -5.92
CA ARG A 46 -5.45 7.04 -5.25
C ARG A 46 -4.94 5.97 -6.22
N GLU A 47 -4.20 6.42 -7.23
CA GLU A 47 -3.55 5.53 -8.19
C GLU A 47 -2.33 4.85 -7.56
N ALA A 48 -2.20 3.55 -7.76
CA ALA A 48 -0.95 2.85 -7.48
C ALA A 48 0.11 3.25 -8.51
N ILE A 49 1.32 3.56 -8.05
CA ILE A 49 2.44 3.93 -8.91
C ILE A 49 3.52 2.89 -8.76
N PHE A 50 3.88 2.23 -9.85
CA PHE A 50 5.08 1.41 -9.94
C PHE A 50 6.09 2.06 -10.87
N GLN A 51 7.31 2.26 -10.39
CA GLN A 51 8.42 2.82 -11.17
C GLN A 51 9.58 1.84 -11.10
N ARG A 52 10.01 1.33 -12.25
CA ARG A 52 11.24 0.54 -12.32
C ARG A 52 12.46 1.41 -12.01
N ALA A 53 13.47 0.78 -11.41
CA ALA A 53 14.79 1.36 -11.30
C ALA A 53 15.27 1.82 -12.68
N GLN A 54 15.81 3.04 -12.77
CA GLN A 54 16.53 3.46 -13.96
C GLN A 54 17.78 2.58 -14.13
N THR A 55 18.14 2.28 -15.37
CA THR A 55 19.27 1.38 -15.71
C THR A 55 20.64 1.88 -15.23
N CYS A 56 20.75 3.13 -14.76
CA CYS A 56 21.94 3.69 -14.15
C CYS A 56 21.65 4.31 -12.78
N GLY A 57 22.51 4.01 -11.79
CA GLY A 57 22.46 4.57 -10.44
C GLY A 57 22.01 3.58 -9.36
N PRO A 58 22.05 3.98 -8.07
CA PRO A 58 21.70 3.14 -6.92
C PRO A 58 20.18 2.98 -6.74
N TYR A 59 19.38 3.21 -7.77
CA TYR A 59 17.93 3.29 -7.67
C TYR A 59 17.32 1.89 -7.62
N GLY A 60 16.43 1.66 -6.66
CA GLY A 60 15.56 0.48 -6.61
C GLY A 60 14.25 0.71 -7.37
N ASN A 61 13.47 -0.35 -7.56
CA ASN A 61 12.08 -0.19 -7.97
C ASN A 61 11.32 0.56 -6.86
N ARG A 62 10.40 1.44 -7.22
CA ARG A 62 9.54 2.17 -6.30
C ARG A 62 8.10 1.75 -6.51
N LEU A 63 7.45 1.37 -5.42
CA LEU A 63 6.01 1.11 -5.37
C LEU A 63 5.40 2.13 -4.40
N VAL A 64 4.41 2.88 -4.87
CA VAL A 64 3.59 3.75 -4.03
C VAL A 64 2.16 3.26 -4.16
N LEU A 65 1.59 2.80 -3.06
CA LEU A 65 0.20 2.40 -2.99
C LEU A 65 -0.57 3.44 -2.20
N SER A 66 -1.59 3.97 -2.83
CA SER A 66 -2.60 4.78 -2.15
C SER A 66 -3.86 3.92 -2.15
N SER A 67 -4.28 3.42 -1.00
CA SER A 67 -5.54 2.69 -0.88
C SER A 67 -6.26 3.15 0.38
N SER A 68 -7.58 3.19 0.28
CA SER A 68 -8.51 3.50 1.38
C SER A 68 -9.38 2.29 1.69
N LEU A 69 -8.80 1.10 1.48
CA LEU A 69 -9.41 -0.17 1.83
C LEU A 69 -9.66 -0.24 3.34
N LYS A 70 -10.88 -0.62 3.71
CA LYS A 70 -11.19 -1.05 5.07
C LYS A 70 -10.62 -2.46 5.29
N ASP A 71 -9.67 -2.58 6.21
CA ASP A 71 -8.92 -3.82 6.50
C ASP A 71 -9.74 -4.81 7.35
N TYR A 72 -10.92 -5.25 6.87
CA TYR A 72 -11.79 -6.11 7.66
C TYR A 72 -11.29 -7.55 7.80
N SER A 73 -10.42 -8.01 6.91
CA SER A 73 -9.95 -9.40 6.89
C SER A 73 -8.44 -9.50 7.15
N GLY A 74 -7.76 -8.38 7.43
CA GLY A 74 -6.31 -8.36 7.67
C GLY A 74 -5.48 -8.43 6.40
N GLU A 75 -6.07 -8.09 5.24
CA GLU A 75 -5.38 -8.07 3.95
C GLU A 75 -4.12 -7.21 3.99
N THR A 76 -4.15 -6.10 4.73
CA THR A 76 -3.03 -5.16 4.86
C THR A 76 -1.83 -5.82 5.53
N GLY A 77 -2.05 -6.57 6.62
CA GLY A 77 -0.99 -7.29 7.31
C GLY A 77 -0.33 -8.34 6.41
N LEU A 78 -1.15 -9.16 5.75
CA LEU A 78 -0.68 -10.19 4.82
C LEU A 78 0.06 -9.61 3.61
N PHE A 79 -0.36 -8.43 3.12
CA PHE A 79 0.37 -7.72 2.08
C PHE A 79 1.75 -7.24 2.55
N ILE A 80 1.83 -6.66 3.75
CA ILE A 80 3.12 -6.23 4.32
C ILE A 80 4.05 -7.44 4.48
N GLU A 81 3.55 -8.56 4.99
CA GLU A 81 4.31 -9.81 5.11
C GLU A 81 4.82 -10.30 3.73
N TRP A 82 3.95 -10.29 2.73
CA TRP A 82 4.28 -10.70 1.36
C TRP A 82 5.35 -9.80 0.71
N ILE A 83 5.21 -8.48 0.81
CA ILE A 83 6.09 -7.54 0.09
C ILE A 83 7.43 -7.36 0.79
N THR A 84 7.49 -7.47 2.13
CA THR A 84 8.68 -7.16 2.96
C THR A 84 9.97 -7.84 2.48
N PRO A 85 10.00 -9.15 2.15
CA PRO A 85 11.21 -9.83 1.66
C PRO A 85 11.80 -9.23 0.37
N HIS A 86 11.01 -8.47 -0.38
CA HIS A 86 11.39 -7.88 -1.66
C HIS A 86 11.81 -6.40 -1.54
N LEU A 87 11.65 -5.80 -0.37
CA LEU A 87 11.99 -4.40 -0.13
C LEU A 87 13.45 -4.26 0.29
N ARG A 88 14.15 -3.27 -0.28
CA ARG A 88 15.45 -2.84 0.22
C ARG A 88 15.23 -1.72 1.23
N MET A 89 15.20 -2.09 2.51
CA MET A 89 14.86 -1.16 3.60
C MET A 89 15.90 -1.15 4.70
N SER A 90 16.05 0.02 5.31
CA SER A 90 16.80 0.27 6.54
C SER A 90 15.82 0.60 7.68
N ASN A 91 16.23 0.33 8.92
CA ASN A 91 15.41 0.67 10.09
C ASN A 91 15.07 2.17 10.13
N GLY A 92 13.77 2.47 10.12
CA GLY A 92 13.25 3.84 10.06
C GLY A 92 12.85 4.33 8.68
N ASP A 93 13.02 3.54 7.63
CA ASP A 93 12.45 3.87 6.32
C ASP A 93 10.92 3.86 6.40
N PHE A 94 10.29 4.85 5.77
CA PHE A 94 8.84 5.00 5.74
C PHE A 94 8.18 3.90 4.91
N LEU A 95 7.23 3.18 5.52
CA LEU A 95 6.46 2.10 4.88
C LEU A 95 5.14 2.59 4.29
N GLY A 96 4.51 3.58 4.94
CA GLY A 96 3.18 4.02 4.58
C GLY A 96 2.42 4.55 5.79
N TYR A 97 1.13 4.73 5.62
CA TYR A 97 0.25 5.23 6.66
C TYR A 97 -1.12 4.55 6.60
N SER A 98 -1.82 4.49 7.74
CA SER A 98 -3.22 4.10 7.81
C SER A 98 -4.03 5.26 8.37
N LEU A 99 -5.20 5.50 7.79
CA LEU A 99 -6.14 6.52 8.23
C LEU A 99 -7.50 5.87 8.44
N TYR A 100 -8.09 6.05 9.62
CA TYR A 100 -9.43 5.56 9.93
C TYR A 100 -10.45 6.71 9.86
N GLU A 101 -11.74 6.38 9.73
CA GLU A 101 -12.82 7.38 9.59
C GLU A 101 -12.87 8.38 10.76
N ASP A 102 -12.48 7.94 11.96
CA ASP A 102 -12.41 8.77 13.16
C ASP A 102 -11.03 9.43 13.37
N SER A 103 -10.11 9.28 12.42
CA SER A 103 -8.77 9.90 12.46
C SER A 103 -8.80 11.32 11.91
N THR A 104 -9.87 12.08 12.12
CA THR A 104 -9.97 13.49 11.74
C THR A 104 -10.27 14.35 12.94
N ASP A 105 -9.75 15.57 12.98
CA ASP A 105 -10.19 16.54 13.98
C ASP A 105 -11.67 16.92 13.78
N ASP A 106 -12.41 17.14 14.88
CA ASP A 106 -13.81 17.63 14.86
C ASP A 106 -13.92 19.10 14.40
N THR A 107 -12.82 19.69 13.90
CA THR A 107 -12.78 21.11 13.55
C THR A 107 -13.27 21.31 12.12
N GLU A 108 -13.70 22.53 11.80
CA GLU A 108 -14.13 22.93 10.45
C GLU A 108 -13.07 22.68 9.35
N LYS A 109 -11.85 22.28 9.72
CA LYS A 109 -10.72 22.02 8.82
C LYS A 109 -10.54 20.54 8.47
N TYR A 110 -11.26 19.60 9.10
CA TYR A 110 -11.19 18.15 8.86
C TYR A 110 -9.75 17.65 8.62
N ARG A 111 -8.85 17.91 9.58
CA ARG A 111 -7.45 17.48 9.41
C ARG A 111 -7.32 16.01 9.71
N GLU A 112 -6.73 15.27 8.78
CA GLU A 112 -6.42 13.85 8.92
C GLU A 112 -5.22 13.63 9.86
N HIS A 113 -5.34 12.67 10.76
CA HIS A 113 -4.36 12.20 11.75
C HIS A 113 -3.96 10.75 11.43
N PRO A 114 -3.22 10.51 10.34
CA PRO A 114 -2.83 9.18 9.96
C PRO A 114 -1.85 8.57 10.98
N THR A 115 -1.96 7.26 11.18
CA THR A 115 -0.91 6.46 11.81
C THR A 115 0.18 6.19 10.78
N LEU A 116 1.43 6.48 11.10
CA LEU A 116 2.57 6.29 10.21
C LEU A 116 3.33 5.01 10.58
N TYR A 117 3.73 4.25 9.57
CA TYR A 117 4.50 3.02 9.72
C TYR A 117 5.92 3.20 9.20
N PHE A 118 6.87 2.69 9.98
CA PHE A 118 8.30 2.72 9.65
C PHE A 118 8.89 1.33 9.86
N TYR A 119 9.79 0.93 8.96
CA TYR A 119 10.39 -0.40 9.02
C TYR A 119 11.26 -0.56 10.28
N GLY A 120 11.06 -1.66 11.01
CA GLY A 120 11.81 -1.98 12.22
C GLY A 120 11.55 -1.03 13.40
N ARG A 121 10.42 -0.32 13.42
CA ARG A 121 10.01 0.59 14.50
C ARG A 121 8.52 0.43 14.83
N ASP A 122 8.15 0.88 16.02
CA ASP A 122 6.74 1.00 16.41
C ASP A 122 6.03 2.07 15.57
N ALA A 123 4.72 1.90 15.40
CA ALA A 123 3.89 2.85 14.68
C ALA A 123 3.83 4.21 15.40
N VAL A 124 3.77 5.29 14.62
CA VAL A 124 3.69 6.66 15.12
C VAL A 124 2.26 7.17 14.95
N TYR A 125 1.64 7.57 16.06
CA TYR A 125 0.31 8.14 16.10
C TYR A 125 0.43 9.65 16.30
N ASN A 126 -0.15 10.46 15.41
CA ASN A 126 -0.31 11.88 15.66
C ASN A 126 -1.59 12.08 16.48
N ALA A 127 -1.44 12.40 17.77
CA ALA A 127 -2.52 12.83 18.64
C ALA A 127 -3.15 14.16 18.18
#